data_AF-A0A0U3ARI9-F1
#
_entry.id   AF-A0A0U3ARI9-F1
#
_cell.length_a   1.000
_cell.length_b   1.000
_cell.length_c   1.000
_cell.angle_alpha   90.00
_cell.angle_beta   90.00
_cell.angle_gamma   90.00
#
_symmetry.space_group_name_H-M   'P 1'
#
loop_
_entity.id
_entity.type
_entity.pdbx_description
1 polymer ?
#
loop_
_entity_poly.entity_id
_entity_poly.type
_entity_poly.pdbx_seq_one_letter_code
_entity_poly.pdbx_strand_id
1 'polypeptide(L)'
;MKALSLLLVLALQVAPVRPQDSGTVTGVIRLSDGKPAARVRVFARPAAAGVLDENVLEAQAETDAAGVYRLQVSPGQYYIATGFVASPTWYPGTHDLAAARAVAVSAGA
;
A
#
# COMPACT_ATOMS: atom_id res chain seq x y z
N MET A 1 1.50 -56.96 25.61
CA MET A 1 1.41 -55.50 25.48
C MET A 1 1.41 -55.16 23.99
N LYS A 2 0.24 -54.89 23.39
CA LYS A 2 0.12 -54.52 21.97
C LYS A 2 -0.01 -53.01 21.87
N ALA A 3 1.01 -52.33 21.34
CA ALA A 3 0.94 -50.91 21.06
C ALA A 3 0.10 -50.71 19.79
N LEU A 4 -1.07 -50.07 19.94
CA LEU A 4 -1.94 -49.64 18.85
C LEU A 4 -1.45 -48.25 18.41
N SER A 5 -0.72 -48.17 17.31
CA SER A 5 -0.30 -46.90 16.72
C SER A 5 -1.48 -46.24 16.00
N LEU A 6 -2.00 -45.15 16.58
CA LEU A 6 -2.95 -44.26 15.91
C LEU A 6 -2.15 -43.29 15.03
N LEU A 7 -2.27 -43.44 13.71
CA LEU A 7 -1.68 -42.53 12.73
C LEU A 7 -2.69 -41.39 12.49
N LEU A 8 -2.45 -40.24 13.14
CA LEU A 8 -3.23 -39.03 12.96
C LEU A 8 -2.83 -38.38 11.63
N VAL A 9 -3.66 -38.55 10.59
CA VAL A 9 -3.48 -37.86 9.30
C VAL A 9 -3.96 -36.42 9.47
N LEU A 10 -3.02 -35.48 9.52
CA LEU A 10 -3.29 -34.04 9.55
C LEU A 10 -3.60 -33.58 8.11
N ALA A 11 -4.88 -33.37 7.80
CA ALA A 11 -5.29 -32.80 6.51
C ALA A 11 -4.94 -31.30 6.48
N LEU A 12 -3.97 -30.90 5.67
CA LEU A 12 -3.76 -29.49 5.31
C LEU A 12 -4.93 -29.04 4.43
N GLN A 13 -5.95 -28.42 5.02
CA GLN A 13 -6.96 -27.70 4.25
C GLN A 13 -6.36 -26.38 3.78
N VAL A 14 -5.89 -26.36 2.53
CA VAL A 14 -5.59 -25.09 1.84
C VAL A 14 -6.94 -24.43 1.52
N ALA A 15 -7.36 -23.49 2.36
CA ALA A 15 -8.50 -22.65 2.02
C ALA A 15 -8.17 -21.87 0.73
N PRO A 16 -9.09 -21.81 -0.26
CA PRO A 16 -8.87 -20.99 -1.44
C PRO A 16 -8.74 -19.52 -1.00
N VAL A 17 -7.56 -18.93 -1.21
CA VAL A 17 -7.37 -17.48 -1.10
C VAL A 17 -8.26 -16.86 -2.16
N ARG A 18 -9.44 -16.37 -1.76
CA ARG A 18 -10.25 -15.52 -2.65
C ARG A 18 -9.36 -14.33 -3.01
N PRO A 19 -9.22 -13.95 -4.30
CA PRO A 19 -8.61 -12.68 -4.65
C PRO A 19 -9.31 -11.63 -3.81
N GLN A 20 -8.60 -11.07 -2.83
CA GLN A 20 -9.11 -9.96 -2.05
C GLN A 20 -9.30 -8.86 -3.07
N ASP A 21 -10.54 -8.39 -3.29
CA ASP A 21 -10.88 -7.41 -4.32
C ASP A 21 -10.12 -6.10 -4.02
N SER A 22 -8.86 -6.05 -4.44
CA SER A 22 -7.97 -4.92 -4.28
C SER A 22 -8.31 -3.87 -5.32
N GLY A 23 -8.12 -2.61 -4.98
CA GLY A 23 -8.09 -1.52 -5.94
C GLY A 23 -6.66 -1.11 -6.26
N THR A 24 -6.51 -0.40 -7.36
CA THR A 24 -5.23 0.10 -7.85
C THR A 24 -5.18 1.62 -7.73
N VAL A 25 -4.10 2.14 -7.13
CA VAL A 25 -3.74 3.56 -7.25
C VAL A 25 -2.58 3.68 -8.21
N THR A 26 -2.76 4.44 -9.29
CA THR A 26 -1.69 4.81 -10.23
C THR A 26 -1.49 6.31 -10.23
N GLY A 27 -0.27 6.73 -10.55
CA GLY A 27 0.04 8.14 -10.67
C GLY A 27 1.43 8.35 -11.25
N VAL A 28 1.77 9.63 -11.43
CA VAL A 28 3.08 10.04 -11.94
C VAL A 28 3.69 11.04 -10.98
N ILE A 29 4.92 10.79 -10.55
CA ILE A 29 5.70 11.74 -9.76
C ILE A 29 6.59 12.54 -10.68
N ARG A 30 6.58 13.86 -10.50
CA ARG A 30 7.45 14.79 -11.21
C ARG A 30 8.28 15.59 -10.22
N LEU A 31 9.50 15.91 -10.61
CA LEU A 31 10.35 16.86 -9.90
C LEU A 31 9.80 18.29 -10.09
N SER A 32 10.33 19.25 -9.33
CA SER A 32 9.93 20.66 -9.41
C SER A 32 10.19 21.29 -10.79
N ASP A 33 11.14 20.75 -11.55
CA ASP A 33 11.41 21.15 -12.95
C ASP A 33 10.48 20.48 -13.97
N GLY A 34 9.50 19.68 -13.50
CA GLY A 34 8.51 18.99 -14.32
C GLY A 34 8.98 17.67 -14.93
N LYS A 35 10.24 17.27 -14.75
CA LYS A 35 10.75 15.98 -15.25
C LYS A 35 10.18 14.81 -14.45
N PRO A 36 10.05 13.62 -15.05
CA PRO A 36 9.71 12.40 -14.32
C PRO A 36 10.71 12.12 -13.20
N ALA A 37 10.19 11.75 -12.03
CA ALA A 37 11.01 11.34 -10.90
C ALA A 37 11.06 9.81 -10.84
N ALA A 38 12.13 9.21 -11.35
CA ALA A 38 12.35 7.77 -11.30
C ALA A 38 12.92 7.32 -9.95
N ARG A 39 12.70 6.06 -9.58
CA ARG A 39 13.26 5.42 -8.37
C ARG A 39 12.84 6.09 -7.04
N VAL A 40 11.73 6.81 -7.06
CA VAL A 40 11.10 7.39 -5.87
C VAL A 40 10.17 6.38 -5.24
N ARG A 41 10.34 6.14 -3.94
CA ARG A 41 9.41 5.33 -3.14
C ARG A 41 8.11 6.08 -2.95
N VAL A 42 7.01 5.41 -3.27
CA VAL A 42 5.64 5.85 -3.07
C VAL A 42 4.96 4.88 -2.12
N PHE A 43 4.12 5.38 -1.21
CA PHE A 43 3.40 4.52 -0.28
C PHE A 43 1.97 5.00 -0.05
N ALA A 44 1.12 4.06 0.33
CA ALA A 44 -0.26 4.29 0.73
C ALA A 44 -0.40 4.06 2.23
N ARG A 45 -0.86 5.10 2.94
CA ARG A 45 -1.20 5.05 4.35
C ARG A 45 -2.73 5.13 4.51
N PRO A 46 -3.37 4.18 5.20
CA PRO A 46 -4.81 4.25 5.48
C PRO A 46 -5.15 5.56 6.21
N ALA A 47 -6.18 6.27 5.76
CA ALA A 47 -6.61 7.53 6.38
C ALA A 47 -7.18 7.32 7.80
N ALA A 48 -7.61 6.10 8.11
CA ALA A 48 -8.06 5.71 9.45
C ALA A 48 -6.90 5.46 10.43
N ALA A 49 -5.64 5.37 9.94
CA ALA A 49 -4.48 5.28 10.83
C ALA A 49 -4.36 6.59 11.61
N GLY A 50 -4.37 6.49 12.94
CA GLY A 50 -4.26 7.65 13.83
C GLY A 50 -2.98 8.44 13.55
N VAL A 51 -2.98 9.75 13.81
CA VAL A 51 -1.84 10.65 13.51
C VAL A 51 -0.52 10.15 14.11
N LEU A 52 -0.56 9.50 15.27
CA LEU A 52 0.61 8.94 15.96
C LEU A 52 1.12 7.62 15.38
N ASP A 53 0.37 7.01 14.46
CA ASP A 53 0.73 5.75 13.83
C ASP A 53 1.23 6.01 12.39
N GLU A 54 2.43 6.59 12.34
CA GLU A 54 3.10 7.07 11.13
C GLU A 54 3.64 5.91 10.27
N ASN A 55 3.81 4.74 10.90
CA ASN A 55 4.44 3.57 10.28
C ASN A 55 3.44 2.58 9.66
N VAL A 56 2.13 2.85 9.74
CA VAL A 56 1.11 2.01 9.11
C VAL A 56 1.07 2.29 7.61
N LEU A 57 1.79 1.46 6.87
CA LEU A 57 1.76 1.44 5.42
C LEU A 57 1.04 0.18 4.97
N GLU A 58 0.05 0.31 4.10
CA GLU A 58 -0.59 -0.86 3.50
C GLU A 58 0.16 -1.32 2.26
N ALA A 59 0.62 -0.38 1.43
CA ALA A 59 1.34 -0.68 0.21
C ALA A 59 2.46 0.32 -0.04
N GLN A 60 3.43 -0.14 -0.82
CA GLN A 60 4.54 0.66 -1.30
C GLN A 60 4.95 0.20 -2.70
N ALA A 61 5.49 1.13 -3.48
CA ALA A 61 6.03 0.90 -4.81
C ALA A 61 7.21 1.84 -5.05
N GLU A 62 7.99 1.54 -6.07
CA GLU A 62 9.01 2.43 -6.62
C GLU A 62 8.54 2.90 -8.00
N THR A 63 8.74 4.19 -8.29
CA THR A 63 8.43 4.76 -9.61
C THR A 63 9.41 4.26 -10.68
N ASP A 64 8.89 4.00 -11.87
CA ASP A 64 9.70 3.61 -13.03
C ASP A 64 10.45 4.80 -13.68
N ALA A 65 11.11 4.56 -14.82
CA ALA A 65 11.85 5.59 -15.55
C ALA A 65 10.97 6.76 -16.06
N ALA A 66 9.66 6.54 -16.20
CA ALA A 66 8.68 7.55 -16.58
C ALA A 66 8.02 8.21 -15.35
N GLY A 67 8.51 7.92 -14.14
CA GLY A 67 7.96 8.43 -12.88
C GLY A 67 6.61 7.82 -12.52
N VAL A 68 6.18 6.76 -13.21
CA VAL A 68 4.89 6.11 -13.01
C VAL A 68 5.00 5.16 -11.83
N TYR A 69 4.00 5.15 -10.95
CA TYR A 69 3.85 4.13 -9.90
C TYR A 69 2.51 3.43 -9.99
N ARG A 70 2.47 2.22 -9.40
CA ARG A 70 1.26 1.43 -9.19
C ARG A 70 1.26 0.82 -7.80
N LEU A 71 0.23 1.11 -7.01
CA LEU A 71 -0.01 0.54 -5.68
C LEU A 71 -1.28 -0.32 -5.74
N GLN A 72 -1.23 -1.51 -5.14
CA GLN A 72 -2.42 -2.33 -4.88
C GLN A 72 -2.75 -2.25 -3.40
N VAL A 73 -3.99 -1.86 -3.10
CA VAL A 73 -4.49 -1.70 -1.73
C VAL A 73 -5.90 -2.26 -1.64
N SER A 74 -6.34 -2.54 -0.42
CA SER A 74 -7.73 -2.85 -0.14
C SER A 74 -8.62 -1.64 -0.45
N PRO A 75 -9.94 -1.84 -0.67
CA PRO A 75 -10.86 -0.72 -0.80
C PRO A 75 -10.87 0.12 0.48
N GLY A 76 -10.79 1.44 0.36
CA GLY A 76 -10.64 2.32 1.51
C GLY A 76 -10.25 3.75 1.14
N GLN A 77 -9.89 4.54 2.16
CA GLN A 77 -9.40 5.90 2.02
C GLN A 77 -7.91 5.94 2.38
N TYR A 78 -7.09 6.54 1.53
CA TYR A 78 -5.64 6.54 1.68
C TYR A 78 -5.03 7.91 1.49
N TYR A 79 -4.01 8.23 2.29
CA TYR A 79 -3.05 9.27 1.96
C TYR A 79 -1.89 8.66 1.18
N ILE A 80 -1.58 9.25 0.03
CA ILE A 80 -0.48 8.81 -0.83
C ILE A 80 0.68 9.77 -0.61
N ALA A 81 1.87 9.23 -0.39
CA ALA A 81 3.08 10.04 -0.19
C ALA A 81 4.31 9.45 -0.85
N THR A 82 5.30 10.32 -0.99
CA THR A 82 6.65 10.00 -1.43
C THR A 82 7.69 10.50 -0.44
N GLY A 83 8.92 10.00 -0.56
CA GLY A 83 10.07 10.43 0.25
C GLY A 83 10.30 9.55 1.47
N PHE A 84 10.92 10.10 2.50
CA PHE A 84 11.17 9.38 3.74
C PHE A 84 9.88 9.26 4.54
N VAL A 85 9.63 8.09 5.16
CA VAL A 85 8.44 7.86 5.99
C VAL A 85 8.34 8.88 7.13
N ALA A 86 9.48 9.28 7.72
CA ALA A 86 9.56 10.28 8.78
C ALA A 86 9.46 11.75 8.28
N SER A 87 9.56 11.99 6.97
CA SER A 87 9.40 13.33 6.39
C SER A 87 8.80 13.23 4.98
N PRO A 88 7.52 12.84 4.90
CA PRO A 88 6.88 12.57 3.62
C PRO A 88 6.45 13.85 2.91
N THR A 89 6.27 13.72 1.60
CA THR A 89 5.49 14.67 0.79
C THR A 89 4.20 13.98 0.41
N TRP A 90 3.08 14.45 0.97
CA TRP A 90 1.74 13.93 0.71
C TRP A 90 1.15 14.55 -0.54
N TYR A 91 0.35 13.77 -1.27
CA TYR A 91 -0.45 14.29 -2.37
C TYR A 91 -1.40 15.42 -1.88
N PRO A 92 -1.47 16.58 -2.56
CA PRO A 92 -0.94 16.90 -3.88
C PRO A 92 0.41 17.65 -3.92
N GLY A 93 1.26 17.50 -2.90
CA GLY A 93 2.58 18.14 -2.81
C GLY A 93 2.81 18.93 -1.52
N THR A 94 2.24 18.47 -0.40
CA THR A 94 2.32 19.14 0.91
C THR A 94 3.09 18.29 1.91
N HIS A 95 3.78 18.94 2.85
CA HIS A 95 4.38 18.26 4.01
C HIS A 95 3.43 18.18 5.21
N ASP A 96 2.31 18.90 5.17
CA ASP A 96 1.28 18.86 6.21
C ASP A 96 0.20 17.84 5.85
N LEU A 97 0.05 16.80 6.69
CA LEU A 97 -0.96 15.76 6.52
C LEU A 97 -2.39 16.33 6.62
N ALA A 98 -2.63 17.38 7.42
CA ALA A 98 -3.96 17.98 7.54
C ALA A 98 -4.39 18.68 6.24
N ALA A 99 -3.42 19.10 5.41
CA ALA A 99 -3.65 19.66 4.08
C ALA A 99 -3.60 18.61 2.96
N ALA A 100 -3.29 17.34 3.28
CA ALA A 100 -3.21 16.27 2.30
C ALA A 100 -4.60 15.87 1.80
N ARG A 101 -4.66 15.43 0.55
CA ARG A 101 -5.90 14.93 -0.05
C ARG A 101 -5.97 13.41 0.06
N ALA A 102 -7.02 12.93 0.71
CA ALA A 102 -7.35 11.50 0.74
C ALA A 102 -7.80 11.02 -0.65
N VAL A 103 -7.37 9.81 -1.00
CA VAL A 103 -7.71 9.08 -2.22
C VAL A 103 -8.62 7.92 -1.84
N ALA A 104 -9.84 7.94 -2.38
CA ALA A 104 -10.79 6.84 -2.24
C ALA A 104 -10.47 5.74 -3.26
N VAL A 105 -10.36 4.52 -2.78
CA VAL A 105 -10.07 3.33 -3.60
C VAL A 105 -11.24 2.36 -3.46
N SER A 106 -11.77 1.92 -4.59
CA SER A 106 -12.82 0.90 -4.66
C SER A 106 -12.25 -0.44 -5.14
N ALA A 107 -12.93 -1.53 -4.79
CA ALA A 107 -12.59 -2.87 -5.27
C ALA A 107 -12.59 -2.93 -6.81
N GLY A 108 -11.58 -3.58 -7.39
CA GLY A 108 -11.48 -3.79 -8.84
C GLY A 108 -11.18 -2.55 -9.67
N ALA A 109 -10.81 -1.43 -9.02
CA ALA A 109 -10.38 -0.19 -9.68
C ALA A 109 -8.92 -0.24 -10.18
#